data_AF-A0A4Y2Q6J4-F1
#
_entry.id   AF-A0A4Y2Q6J4-F1
#
_cell.length_a   1.000
_cell.length_b   1.000
_cell.length_c   1.000
_cell.angle_alpha   90.00
_cell.angle_beta   90.00
_cell.angle_gamma   90.00
#
_symmetry.space_group_name_H-M   'P 1'
#
loop_
_entity.id
_entity.type
_entity.pdbx_description
1 polymer ?
#
loop_
_entity_poly.entity_id
_entity_poly.type
_entity_poly.pdbx_seq_one_letter_code
_entity_poly.pdbx_strand_id
1 'polypeptide(L)'
;MRDKNVLISGPFIIEEALKFAKALGYDEFRGSNGWLEKFKRRHGVMAKVISGGSKDVDDNESENWIKKTPNKILTEYKPRNIFNADEIALFFNVCLRRH
;
A
#
# COMPACT_ATOMS: atom_id res chain seq x y z
N MET A 1 -6.13 11.92 5.44
CA MET A 1 -6.03 12.02 3.97
C MET A 1 -4.73 11.35 3.51
N ARG A 2 -4.74 10.03 3.28
CA ARG A 2 -3.64 9.33 2.58
C ARG A 2 -4.09 9.21 1.14
N ASP A 3 -4.08 10.35 0.45
CA ASP A 3 -4.58 10.42 -0.91
C ASP A 3 -3.62 9.71 -1.85
N LYS A 4 -4.20 8.74 -2.55
CA LYS A 4 -3.70 8.04 -3.74
C LYS A 4 -2.59 7.02 -3.44
N ASN A 5 -2.98 5.74 -3.49
CA ASN A 5 -2.12 4.60 -3.82
C ASN A 5 -1.51 4.80 -5.22
N VAL A 6 -0.72 5.85 -5.42
CA VAL A 6 0.12 5.98 -6.60
C VAL A 6 1.17 4.89 -6.46
N LEU A 7 1.09 3.88 -7.31
CA LEU A 7 2.20 2.97 -7.55
C LEU A 7 3.37 3.83 -8.02
N ILE A 8 4.24 4.22 -7.10
CA ILE A 8 5.44 4.98 -7.40
C ILE A 8 6.36 4.04 -8.18
N SER A 9 6.26 4.11 -9.50
CA SER A 9 7.07 3.31 -10.42
C SER A 9 8.50 3.84 -10.44
N GLY A 10 9.47 2.95 -10.75
CA GLY A 10 10.86 3.36 -10.92
C GLY A 10 11.05 4.54 -11.89
N PRO A 11 10.42 4.51 -13.08
CA PRO A 11 10.47 5.61 -14.04
C PRO A 11 9.95 6.93 -13.49
N PHE A 12 8.85 6.92 -12.71
CA PHE A 12 8.30 8.13 -12.12
C PHE A 12 9.28 8.79 -11.13
N ILE A 13 9.97 8.00 -10.31
CA ILE A 13 11.00 8.51 -9.38
C ILE A 13 12.15 9.16 -10.14
N ILE A 14 12.59 8.55 -11.25
CA ILE A 14 13.67 9.09 -12.08
C ILE A 14 13.25 10.41 -12.71
N GLU A 15 12.04 10.49 -13.27
CA GLU A 15 11.52 11.71 -13.89
C GLU A 15 11.47 12.88 -12.90
N GLU A 16 10.95 12.63 -11.70
CA GLU A 16 10.84 13.68 -10.68
C GLU A 16 12.22 14.10 -10.16
N ALA A 17 13.13 13.14 -9.98
CA ALA A 17 14.50 13.43 -9.59
C ALA A 17 15.25 14.25 -10.66
N LEU A 18 14.99 14.03 -11.95
CA LEU A 18 15.55 14.84 -13.03
C LEU A 18 15.06 16.30 -12.98
N LYS A 19 13.78 16.52 -12.68
CA LYS A 19 13.22 17.88 -12.51
C LYS A 19 13.91 18.60 -11.35
N PHE A 20 14.06 17.93 -10.21
CA PHE A 20 14.78 18.48 -9.07
C PHE A 20 16.26 18.75 -9.37
N ALA A 21 16.93 17.82 -10.04
CA ALA A 21 18.33 17.99 -10.42
C ALA A 21 18.51 19.23 -11.30
N LYS A 22 17.65 19.41 -12.30
CA LYS A 22 17.67 20.61 -13.15
C LYS A 22 17.38 21.89 -12.37
N ALA A 23 16.39 21.88 -11.49
CA ALA A 23 16.06 23.05 -10.65
C ALA A 23 17.20 23.44 -9.68
N LEU A 24 18.03 22.47 -9.29
CA LEU A 24 19.18 22.65 -8.40
C LEU A 24 20.51 22.87 -9.16
N GLY A 25 20.50 22.89 -10.49
CA GLY A 25 21.70 23.10 -11.32
C GLY A 25 22.58 21.85 -11.50
N TYR A 26 22.07 20.65 -11.26
CA TYR A 26 22.74 19.38 -11.50
C TYR A 26 22.38 18.79 -12.87
N ASP A 27 22.81 19.44 -13.95
CA ASP A 27 22.48 19.04 -15.33
C ASP A 27 23.06 17.68 -15.74
N GLU A 28 24.08 17.19 -15.03
CA GLU A 28 24.72 15.89 -15.30
C GLU A 28 23.97 14.70 -14.68
N PHE A 29 22.96 14.95 -13.83
CA PHE A 29 22.20 13.87 -13.22
C PHE A 29 21.34 13.15 -14.25
N ARG A 30 21.50 11.82 -14.34
CA ARG A 30 20.77 10.98 -15.31
C ARG A 30 19.82 9.96 -14.67
N GLY A 31 19.76 9.88 -13.34
CA GLY A 31 18.90 8.93 -12.63
C GLY A 31 19.15 7.47 -13.01
N SER A 32 20.39 6.98 -12.89
CA SER A 32 20.73 5.60 -13.26
C SER A 32 19.98 4.55 -12.44
N ASN A 33 19.86 3.33 -12.97
CA ASN A 33 19.24 2.20 -12.24
C ASN A 33 19.93 1.97 -10.88
N GLY A 34 21.25 2.05 -10.82
CA GLY A 34 22.00 1.90 -9.57
C GLY A 34 21.75 3.04 -8.56
N TRP A 35 21.49 4.27 -9.03
CA TRP A 35 21.05 5.35 -8.16
C TRP A 35 19.63 5.09 -7.64
N LEU A 36 18.71 4.67 -8.51
CA LEU A 36 17.33 4.38 -8.16
C LEU A 36 17.22 3.26 -7.11
N GLU A 37 17.99 2.18 -7.24
CA GLU A 37 18.03 1.10 -6.25
C GLU A 37 18.55 1.57 -4.89
N LYS A 38 19.64 2.35 -4.88
CA LYS A 38 20.19 2.92 -3.64
C LYS A 38 19.21 3.88 -2.98
N PHE A 39 18.54 4.72 -3.77
CA PHE A 39 17.50 5.65 -3.31
C PHE A 39 16.33 4.90 -2.66
N LYS A 40 15.80 3.88 -3.36
CA LYS A 40 14.72 3.03 -2.85
C LYS A 40 15.09 2.34 -1.54
N ARG A 41 16.29 1.75 -1.47
CA ARG A 41 16.81 1.08 -0.26
C ARG A 41 16.99 2.05 0.91
N ARG A 42 17.51 3.25 0.66
CA ARG A 42 17.76 4.26 1.70
C ARG A 42 16.47 4.81 2.30
N HIS A 43 15.44 4.99 1.49
CA HIS A 43 14.17 5.62 1.91
C HIS A 43 13.03 4.61 2.10
N GLY A 44 13.32 3.31 2.07
CA GLY A 44 12.31 2.27 2.26
C GLY A 44 11.20 2.27 1.20
N VAL A 45 11.49 2.77 -0.01
CA VAL A 45 10.55 2.74 -1.14
C VAL A 45 10.53 1.32 -1.70
N MET A 46 9.76 0.46 -1.04
CA MET A 46 9.54 -0.90 -1.50
C MET A 46 8.62 -0.84 -2.73
N ALA A 47 9.08 -1.37 -3.86
CA ALA A 47 8.20 -1.73 -4.96
C ALA A 47 7.35 -2.90 -4.45
N LYS A 48 6.24 -2.60 -3.78
CA LYS A 48 5.26 -3.62 -3.42
C LYS A 48 4.61 -4.01 -4.74
N VAL A 49 5.12 -5.07 -5.36
CA VAL A 49 4.33 -5.81 -6.36
C VAL A 49 3.09 -6.24 -5.59
N ILE A 50 1.95 -5.63 -5.91
CA ILE A 50 0.66 -6.17 -5.49
C ILE A 50 0.46 -7.42 -6.37
N SER A 51 1.22 -8.48 -6.12
CA SER A 51 0.93 -9.82 -6.65
C SER A 51 -0.17 -10.39 -5.76
N GLY A 52 -1.34 -9.76 -5.85
CA GLY A 52 -2.62 -10.27 -5.38
C GLY A 52 -3.54 -10.54 -6.56
N GLY A 53 -2.97 -10.89 -7.72
CA GLY A 53 -3.74 -11.40 -8.84
C GLY A 53 -4.18 -12.81 -8.50
N SER A 54 -5.39 -12.92 -7.96
CA SER A 54 -6.20 -14.13 -7.85
C SER A 54 -6.00 -15.02 -9.09
N LYS A 55 -5.15 -16.04 -8.98
CA LYS A 55 -5.02 -17.07 -10.03
C LYS A 55 -5.38 -18.46 -9.53
N ASP A 56 -5.64 -18.62 -8.23
CA ASP A 56 -5.95 -19.90 -7.60
C ASP A 56 -7.28 -19.89 -6.82
N VAL A 57 -8.15 -18.90 -7.07
CA VAL A 57 -9.51 -18.89 -6.51
C VAL A 57 -10.49 -18.77 -7.67
N ASP A 58 -11.32 -19.80 -7.83
CA ASP A 58 -12.46 -19.79 -8.75
C ASP A 58 -13.34 -18.58 -8.39
N ASP A 59 -13.55 -17.67 -9.36
CA ASP A 59 -14.31 -16.43 -9.13
C ASP A 59 -15.72 -16.73 -8.59
N ASN A 60 -16.27 -17.89 -8.94
CA ASN A 60 -17.58 -18.34 -8.47
C ASN A 60 -17.55 -18.87 -7.02
N GLU A 61 -16.49 -19.52 -6.55
CA GLU A 61 -16.30 -19.81 -5.12
C GLU A 61 -16.13 -18.53 -4.29
N SER A 62 -15.37 -17.56 -4.80
CA SER A 62 -15.15 -16.27 -4.14
C SER A 62 -16.47 -15.49 -4.00
N GLU A 63 -17.26 -15.42 -5.06
CA GLU A 63 -18.55 -14.73 -5.04
C GLU A 63 -19.56 -15.42 -4.12
N ASN A 64 -19.56 -16.77 -4.10
CA ASN A 64 -20.39 -17.55 -3.18
C ASN A 64 -19.98 -17.34 -1.71
N TRP A 65 -18.68 -17.24 -1.42
CA TRP A 65 -18.18 -16.95 -0.07
C TRP A 65 -18.60 -15.55 0.39
N ILE A 66 -18.47 -14.52 -0.46
CA ILE A 66 -18.89 -13.14 -0.15
C ILE A 66 -20.40 -13.06 0.10
N LYS A 67 -21.22 -13.81 -0.65
CA LYS A 67 -22.68 -13.80 -0.49
C LYS A 67 -23.15 -14.55 0.76
N LYS A 68 -22.56 -15.69 1.09
CA LYS A 68 -23.07 -16.60 2.14
C LYS A 68 -22.41 -16.43 3.50
N THR A 69 -21.10 -16.21 3.53
CA THR A 69 -20.33 -16.26 4.79
C THR A 69 -20.57 -15.04 5.68
N PRO A 70 -20.53 -13.79 5.17
CA PRO A 70 -20.80 -12.62 6.00
C PRO A 70 -22.21 -12.64 6.59
N ASN A 71 -23.23 -13.03 5.82
CA ASN A 71 -24.61 -13.08 6.32
C ASN A 71 -24.78 -14.06 7.50
N LYS A 72 -24.14 -15.25 7.44
CA LYS A 72 -24.16 -16.21 8.55
C LYS A 72 -23.48 -15.63 9.79
N ILE A 73 -22.29 -15.07 9.64
CA ILE A 73 -21.55 -14.49 10.75
C ILE A 73 -22.34 -13.32 11.35
N LEU A 74 -22.86 -12.41 10.54
CA LEU A 74 -23.61 -11.25 11.00
C LEU A 74 -24.92 -11.62 11.73
N THR A 75 -25.54 -12.77 11.43
CA THR A 75 -26.71 -13.23 12.19
C THR A 75 -26.37 -13.74 13.60
N GLU A 76 -25.13 -14.13 13.85
CA GLU A 76 -24.68 -14.62 15.16
C GLU A 76 -24.29 -13.49 16.12
N TYR A 77 -24.02 -12.28 15.60
CA TYR A 77 -23.62 -11.11 16.40
C TYR A 77 -24.69 -10.02 16.40
N LYS A 78 -24.93 -9.44 17.58
CA LYS A 78 -25.74 -8.22 17.67
C LYS A 78 -25.03 -7.07 16.93
N PRO A 79 -25.75 -6.15 16.27
CA PRO A 79 -25.14 -5.02 15.57
C PRO A 79 -24.16 -4.20 16.42
N ARG A 80 -24.38 -4.12 17.74
CA ARG A 80 -23.52 -3.42 18.70
C ARG A 80 -22.16 -4.09 18.95
N ASN A 81 -21.98 -5.33 18.49
CA ASN A 81 -20.75 -6.12 18.66
C ASN A 81 -19.93 -6.20 17.36
N ILE A 82 -20.32 -5.45 16.33
CA ILE A 82 -19.60 -5.38 15.05
C ILE A 82 -18.75 -4.12 15.09
N PHE A 83 -17.43 -4.30 15.17
CA PHE A 83 -16.47 -3.21 15.24
C PHE A 83 -15.61 -3.13 13.97
N ASN A 84 -15.28 -1.92 13.54
CA ASN A 84 -14.30 -1.72 12.47
C ASN A 84 -12.89 -1.94 13.02
N ALA A 85 -12.13 -2.86 12.42
CA ALA A 85 -10.78 -3.20 12.87
C ALA A 85 -9.75 -2.08 12.61
N ASP A 86 -9.99 -1.21 11.63
CA ASP A 86 -9.08 -0.11 11.28
C ASP A 86 -8.90 0.90 12.43
N GLU A 87 -9.94 1.14 13.22
CA GLU A 87 -9.90 2.07 14.36
C GLU A 87 -9.17 1.46 15.58
N ILE A 88 -9.34 0.15 15.79
CA ILE A 88 -8.70 -0.59 16.89
C ILE A 88 -7.19 -0.72 16.65
N ALA A 89 -6.78 -1.01 15.41
CA ALA A 89 -5.36 -1.07 15.03
C ALA A 89 -4.66 0.29 15.15
N LEU A 90 -5.39 1.40 14.95
CA LEU A 90 -4.87 2.75 15.21
C LEU A 90 -4.64 2.97 16.71
N PHE A 91 -5.55 2.52 17.57
CA PHE A 91 -5.44 2.69 19.02
C PHE A 91 -4.25 1.94 19.61
N PHE A 92 -4.04 0.67 19.23
CA PHE A 92 -2.85 -0.10 19.64
C PHE A 92 -1.55 0.52 19.14
N ASN A 93 -1.50 1.02 17.89
CA ASN A 93 -0.33 1.70 17.36
C ASN A 93 -0.01 3.01 18.09
N VAL A 94 -1.02 3.77 18.51
CA VAL A 94 -0.82 5.00 19.30
C VAL A 94 -0.33 4.68 20.70
N CYS A 95 -0.85 3.62 21.35
CA CYS A 95 -0.39 3.20 22.67
C CYS A 95 1.03 2.61 22.66
N LEU A 96 1.41 1.84 21.64
CA LEU A 96 2.75 1.23 21.54
C LEU A 96 3.85 2.21 21.11
N ARG A 97 3.51 3.38 20.56
CA ARG A 97 4.47 4.41 20.12
C ARG A 97 4.75 5.51 21.15
N ARG A 98 4.22 5.39 22.38
CA ARG A 98 4.42 6.37 23.47
C ARG A 98 5.39 5.89 24.57
N HIS A 99 6.39 5.08 24.22
CA HIS A 99 7.51 4.77 25.10
C HIS A 99 8.84 5.16 24.45
#